data_AF-A0A7J2IQH6-F1
#
_entry.id   AF-A0A7J2IQH6-F1
#
_cell.length_a   1.000
_cell.length_b   1.000
_cell.length_c   1.000
_cell.angle_alpha   90.00
_cell.angle_beta   90.00
_cell.angle_gamma   90.00
#
_symmetry.space_group_name_H-M   'P 1'
#
loop_
_entity.id
_entity.type
_entity.pdbx_description
1 polymer ?
#
loop_
_entity_poly.entity_id
_entity_poly.type
_entity_poly.pdbx_seq_one_letter_code
_entity_poly.pdbx_strand_id
1 'polypeptide(L)'
;MDGSSEDFDKEKIVKACINAGATEKDAKEIADEVSRKVEDGVTTREIRSMVLDMLEERNPEWRDNWEFYDRIVKGRITFEKGKFVEVKKGNLYLGREVRDIGKPGLSSVEEVKGILRELEEDLKHGVPRKKIHSRSYVLFMAVLKSKKMSKEDKLKSIEAINEFRKKMGWKPFELKKPL
;
A
#
# COMPACT_ATOMS: atom_id res chain seq x y z
N MET A 1 -3.36 -15.93 6.46
CA MET A 1 -4.15 -15.66 7.67
C MET A 1 -4.01 -16.88 8.55
N ASP A 2 -3.81 -16.69 9.85
CA ASP A 2 -3.52 -17.74 10.84
C ASP A 2 -4.79 -18.36 11.46
N GLY A 3 -5.98 -17.86 11.10
CA GLY A 3 -7.26 -18.37 11.59
C GLY A 3 -7.64 -17.88 13.00
N SER A 4 -6.88 -16.95 13.56
CA SER A 4 -7.20 -16.33 14.84
C SER A 4 -8.43 -15.41 14.75
N SER A 5 -9.14 -15.25 15.87
CA SER A 5 -10.26 -14.32 16.02
C SER A 5 -9.87 -13.18 16.97
N GLU A 6 -10.38 -11.98 16.71
CA GLU A 6 -10.19 -10.79 17.53
C GLU A 6 -11.46 -9.94 17.54
N ASP A 7 -11.62 -9.13 18.59
CA ASP A 7 -12.73 -8.17 18.66
C ASP A 7 -12.63 -7.14 17.52
N PHE A 8 -13.79 -6.81 16.95
CA PHE A 8 -13.87 -5.81 15.90
C PHE A 8 -13.43 -4.44 16.41
N ASP A 9 -12.38 -3.89 15.80
CA ASP A 9 -11.86 -2.55 16.11
C ASP A 9 -11.99 -1.63 14.90
N LYS A 10 -12.97 -0.73 14.96
CA LYS A 10 -13.22 0.28 13.91
C LYS A 10 -12.01 1.18 13.64
N GLU A 11 -11.16 1.42 14.63
CA GLU A 11 -10.01 2.29 14.49
C GLU A 11 -8.96 1.71 13.52
N LYS A 12 -8.92 0.38 13.37
CA LYS A 12 -8.08 -0.28 12.36
C LYS A 12 -8.52 0.09 10.94
N ILE A 13 -9.82 0.21 10.70
CA ILE A 13 -10.37 0.63 9.41
C ILE A 13 -10.01 2.10 9.16
N VAL A 14 -10.29 2.98 10.13
CA VAL A 14 -9.99 4.43 10.02
C VAL A 14 -8.52 4.66 9.65
N LYS A 15 -7.61 4.04 10.42
CA LYS A 15 -6.17 4.16 10.17
C LYS A 15 -5.81 3.65 8.78
N ALA A 16 -6.37 2.52 8.35
CA ALA A 16 -6.03 1.94 7.06
C ALA A 16 -6.53 2.80 5.89
N CYS A 17 -7.74 3.37 5.98
CA CYS A 17 -8.27 4.32 4.99
C CYS A 17 -7.41 5.58 4.90
N ILE A 18 -7.00 6.17 6.03
CA ILE A 18 -6.10 7.34 6.05
C ILE A 18 -4.76 7.02 5.37
N ASN A 19 -4.22 5.81 5.57
CA ASN A 19 -2.97 5.40 4.91
C ASN A 19 -3.10 5.25 3.40
N ALA A 20 -4.30 4.92 2.93
CA ALA A 20 -4.64 4.89 1.52
C ALA A 20 -4.87 6.29 0.93
N GLY A 21 -4.83 7.34 1.76
CA GLY A 21 -4.98 8.74 1.35
C GLY A 21 -6.39 9.30 1.55
N ALA A 22 -7.30 8.56 2.20
CA ALA A 22 -8.61 9.07 2.55
C ALA A 22 -8.52 10.19 3.60
N THR A 23 -9.48 11.12 3.58
CA THR A 23 -9.58 12.13 4.65
C THR A 23 -10.00 11.48 5.95
N GLU A 24 -9.73 12.13 7.09
CA GLU A 24 -10.18 11.62 8.40
C GLU A 24 -11.71 11.49 8.47
N LYS A 25 -12.44 12.41 7.82
CA LYS A 25 -13.90 12.37 7.74
C LYS A 25 -14.37 11.13 6.97
N ASP A 26 -13.88 10.94 5.75
CA ASP A 26 -14.25 9.79 4.92
C ASP A 26 -13.85 8.46 5.57
N ALA A 27 -12.68 8.40 6.20
CA ALA A 27 -12.21 7.22 6.91
C ALA A 27 -13.13 6.83 8.08
N LYS A 28 -13.64 7.81 8.84
CA LYS A 28 -14.60 7.58 9.94
C LYS A 28 -15.95 7.14 9.40
N GLU A 29 -16.46 7.79 8.36
CA GLU A 29 -17.74 7.41 7.75
C GLU A 29 -17.70 5.97 7.21
N ILE A 30 -16.65 5.58 6.48
CA ILE A 30 -16.46 4.20 6.00
C ILE A 30 -16.40 3.23 7.18
N ALA A 31 -15.65 3.54 8.24
CA ALA A 31 -15.56 2.67 9.41
C ALA A 31 -16.90 2.48 10.13
N ASP A 32 -17.69 3.55 10.24
CA ASP A 32 -19.03 3.50 10.83
C ASP A 32 -19.99 2.69 9.96
N GLU A 33 -19.97 2.87 8.63
CA GLU A 33 -20.79 2.08 7.70
C GLU A 33 -20.44 0.59 7.73
N VAL A 34 -19.15 0.25 7.74
CA VAL A 34 -18.71 -1.15 7.86
C VAL A 34 -19.11 -1.72 9.21
N SER A 35 -18.96 -0.97 10.31
CA SER A 35 -19.33 -1.45 11.65
C SER A 35 -20.80 -1.86 11.76
N ARG A 36 -21.70 -1.23 10.99
CA ARG A 36 -23.14 -1.57 10.95
C ARG A 36 -23.44 -2.82 10.13
N LYS A 37 -22.53 -3.21 9.23
CA LYS A 37 -22.63 -4.39 8.36
C LYS A 37 -21.89 -5.61 8.91
N VAL A 38 -21.05 -5.40 9.94
CA VAL A 38 -20.27 -6.45 10.58
C VAL A 38 -21.15 -7.25 11.54
N GLU A 39 -21.09 -8.56 11.39
CA GLU A 39 -21.73 -9.55 12.26
C GLU A 39 -20.68 -10.50 12.84
N ASP A 40 -21.05 -11.23 13.89
CA ASP A 40 -20.17 -12.21 14.53
C ASP A 40 -19.71 -13.28 13.52
N GLY A 41 -18.40 -13.52 13.49
CA GLY A 41 -17.79 -14.47 12.55
C GLY A 41 -17.44 -13.89 11.19
N VAL A 42 -17.70 -12.60 10.93
CA VAL A 42 -17.23 -11.94 9.70
C VAL A 42 -15.71 -12.08 9.57
N THR A 43 -15.24 -12.41 8.37
CA THR A 43 -13.81 -12.56 8.14
C THR A 43 -13.14 -11.22 7.86
N THR A 44 -11.85 -11.11 8.18
CA THR A 44 -11.03 -9.95 7.78
C THR A 44 -11.05 -9.71 6.26
N ARG A 45 -11.30 -10.77 5.46
CA ARG A 45 -11.41 -10.65 3.99
C ARG A 45 -12.71 -9.94 3.58
N GLU A 46 -13.81 -10.25 4.24
CA GLU A 46 -15.10 -9.60 3.99
C GLU A 46 -15.10 -8.15 4.44
N ILE A 47 -14.58 -7.87 5.65
CA ILE A 47 -14.35 -6.49 6.14
C ILE A 47 -13.52 -5.71 5.12
N ARG A 48 -12.42 -6.31 4.65
CA ARG A 48 -11.56 -5.70 3.63
C ARG A 48 -12.34 -5.40 2.34
N SER A 49 -13.12 -6.35 1.82
CA SER A 49 -13.86 -6.15 0.58
C SER A 49 -14.80 -4.95 0.71
N MET A 50 -15.58 -4.90 1.79
CA MET A 50 -16.49 -3.79 2.07
C MET A 50 -15.76 -2.44 2.09
N VAL A 51 -14.60 -2.37 2.75
CA VAL A 51 -13.80 -1.15 2.81
C VAL A 51 -13.27 -0.75 1.43
N LEU A 52 -12.76 -1.69 0.63
CA LEU A 52 -12.24 -1.41 -0.71
C LEU A 52 -13.33 -0.93 -1.67
N ASP A 53 -14.51 -1.54 -1.61
CA ASP A 53 -15.67 -1.16 -2.42
C ASP A 53 -16.10 0.29 -2.08
N MET A 54 -16.23 0.61 -0.78
CA MET A 54 -16.57 1.97 -0.33
C MET A 54 -15.48 3.01 -0.66
N LEU A 55 -14.20 2.63 -0.60
CA LEU A 55 -13.10 3.50 -1.01
C LEU A 55 -13.18 3.80 -2.51
N GLU A 56 -13.46 2.79 -3.34
CA GLU A 56 -13.59 2.97 -4.79
C GLU A 56 -14.76 3.87 -5.16
N GLU A 57 -15.92 3.68 -4.54
CA GLU A 57 -17.10 4.51 -4.73
C GLU A 57 -16.85 5.99 -4.44
N ARG A 58 -16.08 6.28 -3.38
CA ARG A 58 -15.75 7.66 -2.97
C ARG A 58 -14.61 8.24 -3.78
N ASN A 59 -13.55 7.46 -3.99
CA ASN A 59 -12.38 7.85 -4.78
C ASN A 59 -11.57 6.60 -5.19
N PRO A 60 -11.60 6.20 -6.48
CA PRO A 60 -10.86 5.04 -6.99
C PRO A 60 -9.35 5.06 -6.68
N GLU A 61 -8.75 6.25 -6.53
CA GLU A 61 -7.34 6.41 -6.17
C GLU A 61 -7.04 5.87 -4.76
N TRP A 62 -7.99 5.96 -3.81
CA TRP A 62 -7.79 5.42 -2.47
C TRP A 62 -7.76 3.90 -2.47
N ARG A 63 -8.66 3.25 -3.23
CA ARG A 63 -8.61 1.80 -3.43
C ARG A 63 -7.28 1.38 -4.05
N ASP A 64 -6.87 2.04 -5.13
CA ASP A 64 -5.58 1.78 -5.79
C ASP A 64 -4.39 1.90 -4.82
N ASN A 65 -4.39 2.92 -3.97
CA ASN A 65 -3.34 3.15 -2.98
C ASN A 65 -3.30 2.07 -1.90
N TRP A 66 -4.46 1.62 -1.43
CA TRP A 66 -4.55 0.52 -0.48
C TRP A 66 -3.96 -0.76 -1.06
N GLU A 67 -4.37 -1.13 -2.28
CA GLU A 67 -3.88 -2.33 -2.97
C GLU A 67 -2.36 -2.25 -3.20
N PHE A 68 -1.86 -1.08 -3.57
CA PHE A 68 -0.43 -0.84 -3.73
C PHE A 68 0.34 -0.97 -2.39
N TYR A 69 -0.18 -0.43 -1.29
CA TYR A 69 0.41 -0.58 0.04
C TYR A 69 0.51 -2.05 0.44
N ASP A 70 -0.59 -2.78 0.27
CA ASP A 70 -0.65 -4.20 0.60
C ASP A 70 0.34 -5.03 -0.20
N ARG A 71 0.50 -4.73 -1.48
CA ARG A 71 1.50 -5.37 -2.33
C ARG A 71 2.91 -5.20 -1.78
N ILE A 72 3.27 -3.98 -1.40
CA ILE A 72 4.60 -3.67 -0.85
C ILE A 72 4.82 -4.32 0.51
N VAL A 73 3.82 -4.30 1.38
CA VAL A 73 3.99 -4.70 2.79
C VAL A 73 3.76 -6.19 3.03
N LYS A 74 2.87 -6.84 2.27
CA LYS A 74 2.50 -8.25 2.47
C LYS A 74 3.26 -9.22 1.55
N GLY A 75 4.07 -8.74 0.62
CA GLY A 75 4.93 -9.57 -0.22
C GLY A 75 4.24 -10.26 -1.41
N ARG A 76 2.92 -10.54 -1.40
CA ARG A 76 2.18 -11.11 -2.57
C ARG A 76 0.64 -10.92 -2.58
N ILE A 77 0.17 -10.49 -3.77
CA ILE A 77 -1.07 -10.79 -4.56
C ILE A 77 -2.45 -10.33 -4.04
N THR A 78 -3.09 -9.44 -4.83
CA THR A 78 -4.54 -9.23 -4.90
C THR A 78 -5.20 -10.48 -5.51
N PHE A 79 -6.02 -11.16 -4.73
CA PHE A 79 -6.99 -12.13 -5.23
C PHE A 79 -8.22 -11.35 -5.66
N GLU A 80 -8.45 -11.25 -6.98
CA GLU A 80 -9.69 -10.70 -7.52
C GLU A 80 -10.18 -11.67 -8.62
N LYS A 81 -11.30 -12.35 -8.33
CA LYS A 81 -12.01 -13.26 -9.26
C LYS A 81 -11.26 -14.54 -9.69
N GLY A 82 -10.58 -15.22 -8.77
CA GLY A 82 -10.31 -16.67 -8.90
C GLY A 82 -9.29 -17.14 -9.95
N LYS A 83 -8.24 -16.38 -10.26
CA LYS A 83 -7.14 -16.87 -11.13
C LYS A 83 -5.80 -16.83 -10.43
N PHE A 84 -5.18 -18.01 -10.29
CA PHE A 84 -3.75 -18.20 -10.06
C PHE A 84 -3.09 -18.42 -11.43
N VAL A 85 -1.96 -17.78 -11.67
CA VAL A 85 -1.03 -18.05 -12.76
C VAL A 85 0.35 -18.32 -12.07
N GLU A 86 1.42 -18.66 -12.79
CA GLU A 86 2.76 -18.88 -12.25
C GLU A 86 3.79 -18.42 -13.28
N VAL A 87 4.83 -17.62 -12.94
CA VAL A 87 6.01 -17.47 -13.82
C VAL A 87 7.35 -17.26 -13.07
N LYS A 88 8.41 -17.77 -13.71
CA LYS A 88 9.85 -17.76 -13.39
C LYS A 88 10.51 -16.38 -13.62
N LYS A 89 11.57 -16.10 -12.83
CA LYS A 89 12.66 -15.08 -12.98
C LYS A 89 12.42 -13.91 -13.97
N GLY A 90 12.37 -12.70 -13.41
CA GLY A 90 12.82 -11.47 -14.08
C GLY A 90 11.71 -10.52 -14.53
N ASN A 91 11.87 -9.25 -14.13
CA ASN A 91 11.21 -8.02 -14.60
C ASN A 91 9.69 -7.90 -14.34
N LEU A 92 9.37 -7.06 -13.36
CA LEU A 92 8.01 -6.76 -12.93
C LEU A 92 7.32 -5.84 -13.96
N TYR A 93 6.23 -6.34 -14.55
CA TYR A 93 5.15 -5.50 -15.05
C TYR A 93 3.84 -5.89 -14.38
N LEU A 94 3.01 -4.88 -14.18
CA LEU A 94 1.71 -4.88 -13.51
C LEU A 94 0.78 -5.99 -14.04
N GLY A 95 0.55 -7.03 -13.23
CA GLY A 95 -0.59 -7.92 -13.42
C GLY A 95 -0.28 -9.38 -13.12
N ARG A 96 -0.74 -9.81 -11.94
CA ARG A 96 -0.92 -11.22 -11.49
C ARG A 96 0.39 -12.04 -11.43
N GLU A 97 0.56 -12.63 -10.24
CA GLU A 97 1.77 -13.20 -9.63
C GLU A 97 3.04 -12.36 -9.54
N VAL A 98 3.46 -12.21 -8.29
CA VAL A 98 4.87 -12.16 -7.94
C VAL A 98 5.20 -13.48 -7.26
N ARG A 99 6.31 -14.11 -7.61
CA ARG A 99 6.97 -15.07 -6.71
C ARG A 99 7.81 -14.28 -5.69
N ASP A 100 7.56 -14.46 -4.39
CA ASP A 100 8.41 -14.05 -3.26
C ASP A 100 9.82 -14.47 -3.64
N ILE A 101 10.66 -13.48 -3.80
CA ILE A 101 12.08 -13.63 -3.64
C ILE A 101 12.38 -12.78 -2.40
N GLY A 102 12.52 -13.43 -1.25
CA GLY A 102 12.79 -12.77 0.03
C GLY A 102 11.71 -12.97 1.10
N LYS A 103 11.93 -12.39 2.28
CA LYS A 103 10.95 -12.37 3.37
C LYS A 103 9.84 -11.37 3.00
N PRO A 104 8.55 -11.65 3.29
CA PRO A 104 7.46 -10.74 2.94
C PRO A 104 7.67 -9.32 3.47
N GLY A 105 7.37 -8.29 2.68
CA GLY A 105 7.36 -6.89 3.10
C GLY A 105 8.70 -6.16 2.98
N LEU A 106 8.61 -4.83 2.88
CA LEU A 106 9.75 -3.93 2.66
C LEU A 106 10.78 -4.01 3.80
N SER A 107 11.99 -4.45 3.47
CA SER A 107 13.06 -4.79 4.41
C SER A 107 14.40 -4.16 4.09
N SER A 108 14.64 -3.70 2.85
CA SER A 108 15.90 -3.07 2.45
C SER A 108 15.72 -1.81 1.59
N VAL A 109 16.80 -1.02 1.50
CA VAL A 109 16.88 0.16 0.62
C VAL A 109 16.83 -0.24 -0.84
N GLU A 110 17.37 -1.41 -1.19
CA GLU A 110 17.42 -1.94 -2.55
C GLU A 110 16.02 -2.23 -3.09
N GLU A 111 15.14 -2.77 -2.24
CA GLU A 111 13.72 -2.99 -2.58
C GLU A 111 13.01 -1.65 -2.86
N VAL A 112 13.25 -0.62 -2.04
CA VAL A 112 12.71 0.73 -2.25
C VAL A 112 13.17 1.30 -3.59
N LYS A 113 14.48 1.23 -3.88
CA LYS A 113 15.04 1.67 -5.15
C LYS A 113 14.48 0.89 -6.34
N GLY A 114 14.19 -0.40 -6.16
CA GLY A 114 13.48 -1.23 -7.14
C GLY A 114 12.11 -0.68 -7.48
N ILE A 115 11.28 -0.43 -6.46
CA ILE A 115 9.93 0.14 -6.63
C ILE A 115 10.00 1.52 -7.28
N LEU A 116 10.97 2.36 -6.94
CA LEU A 116 11.14 3.67 -7.58
C LEU A 116 11.46 3.57 -9.07
N ARG A 117 12.30 2.61 -9.48
CA ARG A 117 12.58 2.35 -10.91
C ARG A 117 11.30 1.92 -11.64
N GLU A 118 10.50 1.06 -11.04
CA GLU A 118 9.21 0.64 -11.61
C GLU A 118 8.25 1.83 -11.76
N LEU A 119 8.20 2.73 -10.77
CA LEU A 119 7.38 3.95 -10.87
C LEU A 119 7.85 4.88 -12.00
N GLU A 120 9.15 4.94 -12.29
CA GLU A 120 9.67 5.65 -13.47
C GLU A 120 9.28 4.98 -14.79
N GLU A 121 9.31 3.64 -14.84
CA GLU A 121 8.87 2.86 -16.00
C GLU A 121 7.37 3.02 -16.26
N ASP A 122 6.54 2.88 -15.23
CA ASP A 122 5.09 3.11 -15.27
C ASP A 122 4.79 4.49 -15.89
N LEU A 123 5.52 5.53 -15.47
CA LEU A 123 5.36 6.86 -16.02
C LEU A 123 5.69 6.92 -17.52
N LYS A 124 6.75 6.24 -17.98
CA LYS A 124 7.11 6.13 -19.40
C LYS A 124 6.07 5.38 -20.21
N HIS A 125 5.39 4.41 -19.60
CA HIS A 125 4.31 3.63 -20.19
C HIS A 125 2.93 4.29 -20.11
N GLY A 126 2.87 5.56 -19.72
CA GLY A 126 1.65 6.37 -19.79
C GLY A 126 0.79 6.30 -18.53
N VAL A 127 1.28 5.74 -17.41
CA VAL A 127 0.58 5.86 -16.12
C VAL A 127 0.53 7.34 -15.73
N PRO A 128 -0.65 7.86 -15.34
CA PRO A 128 -0.80 9.28 -15.02
C PRO A 128 0.15 9.74 -13.90
N ARG A 129 0.78 10.91 -14.08
CA ARG A 129 1.68 11.53 -13.09
C ARG A 129 1.06 11.61 -11.70
N LYS A 130 -0.24 11.91 -11.61
CA LYS A 130 -0.99 11.95 -10.35
C LYS A 130 -0.94 10.60 -9.61
N LYS A 131 -1.11 9.49 -10.34
CA LYS A 131 -1.05 8.13 -9.78
C LYS A 131 0.35 7.80 -9.28
N ILE A 132 1.39 8.21 -10.00
CA ILE A 132 2.79 8.04 -9.57
C ILE A 132 3.10 8.88 -8.32
N HIS A 133 2.60 10.12 -8.27
CA HIS A 133 2.72 10.99 -7.10
C HIS A 133 2.08 10.34 -5.86
N SER A 134 0.87 9.80 -6.00
CA SER A 134 0.15 9.05 -4.96
C SER A 134 0.94 7.82 -4.49
N ARG A 135 1.42 6.99 -5.41
CA ARG A 135 2.21 5.79 -5.10
C ARG A 135 3.51 6.11 -4.38
N SER A 136 4.16 7.23 -4.71
CA SER A 136 5.37 7.66 -4.00
C SER A 136 5.09 7.99 -2.51
N TYR A 137 3.89 8.52 -2.20
CA TYR A 137 3.45 8.74 -0.82
C TYR A 137 3.20 7.42 -0.09
N VAL A 138 2.52 6.47 -0.75
CA VAL A 138 2.28 5.15 -0.17
C VAL A 138 3.58 4.41 0.12
N LEU A 139 4.56 4.47 -0.77
CA LEU A 139 5.89 3.89 -0.56
C LEU A 139 6.59 4.53 0.64
N PHE A 140 6.54 5.86 0.77
CA PHE A 140 7.07 6.57 1.94
C PHE A 140 6.40 6.10 3.25
N MET A 141 5.08 5.97 3.26
CA MET A 141 4.35 5.46 4.42
C MET A 141 4.72 4.00 4.76
N ALA A 142 4.95 3.16 3.75
CA ALA A 142 5.40 1.79 3.94
C ALA A 142 6.81 1.72 4.58
N VAL A 143 7.74 2.57 4.14
CA VAL A 143 9.08 2.68 4.75
C VAL A 143 8.99 3.07 6.22
N LEU A 144 8.21 4.12 6.55
CA LEU A 144 8.08 4.59 7.93
C LEU A 144 7.57 3.47 8.87
N LYS A 145 6.60 2.69 8.39
CA LYS A 145 5.91 1.67 9.18
C LYS A 145 6.60 0.32 9.20
N SER A 146 7.57 0.08 8.32
CA SER A 146 8.28 -1.19 8.32
C SER A 146 8.96 -1.41 9.66
N LYS A 147 8.70 -2.57 10.28
CA LYS A 147 9.41 -3.05 11.47
C LYS A 147 10.67 -3.84 11.11
N LYS A 148 10.89 -4.11 9.82
CA LYS A 148 11.97 -4.95 9.31
C LYS A 148 13.19 -4.16 8.84
N MET A 149 13.03 -2.85 8.66
CA MET A 149 14.10 -1.94 8.24
C MET A 149 14.78 -1.33 9.46
N SER A 150 16.11 -1.24 9.41
CA SER A 150 16.89 -0.48 10.38
C SER A 150 16.58 1.02 10.26
N LYS A 151 16.92 1.81 11.28
CA LYS A 151 16.79 3.28 11.23
C LYS A 151 17.59 3.86 10.05
N GLU A 152 18.78 3.34 9.82
CA GLU A 152 19.64 3.76 8.71
C GLU A 152 19.01 3.44 7.35
N ASP A 153 18.45 2.24 7.18
CA ASP A 153 17.77 1.86 5.94
C ASP A 153 16.53 2.70 5.69
N LYS A 154 15.76 3.03 6.73
CA LYS A 154 14.63 3.94 6.61
C LYS A 154 15.07 5.32 6.13
N LEU A 155 16.14 5.88 6.70
CA LEU A 155 16.66 7.19 6.29
C LEU A 155 17.13 7.17 4.82
N LYS A 156 17.95 6.20 4.43
CA LYS A 156 18.42 6.02 3.05
C LYS A 156 17.27 5.81 2.05
N SER A 157 16.22 5.12 2.48
CA SER A 157 15.02 4.90 1.67
C SER A 157 14.20 6.17 1.48
N ILE A 158 14.02 6.95 2.55
CA ILE A 158 13.34 8.26 2.47
C ILE A 158 14.14 9.22 1.58
N GLU A 159 15.46 9.22 1.68
CA GLU A 159 16.34 9.98 0.80
C GLU A 159 16.13 9.59 -0.68
N ALA A 160 16.15 8.29 -1.00
CA ALA A 160 15.90 7.80 -2.35
C ALA A 160 14.51 8.22 -2.89
N ILE A 161 13.47 8.13 -2.06
CA ILE A 161 12.11 8.58 -2.42
C ILE A 161 12.10 10.09 -2.68
N ASN A 162 12.80 10.87 -1.86
CA ASN A 162 12.86 12.32 -2.00
C ASN A 162 13.64 12.75 -3.24
N GLU A 163 14.73 12.08 -3.61
CA GLU A 163 15.44 12.32 -4.86
C GLU A 163 14.57 12.01 -6.08
N PHE A 164 13.82 10.89 -6.05
CA PHE A 164 12.82 10.59 -7.08
C PHE A 164 11.75 11.70 -7.17
N ARG A 165 11.23 12.18 -6.03
CA ARG A 165 10.23 13.26 -6.03
C ARG A 165 10.78 14.57 -6.58
N LYS A 166 12.02 14.95 -6.22
CA LYS A 166 12.70 16.12 -6.79
C LYS A 166 12.84 16.01 -8.30
N LYS A 167 13.29 14.85 -8.80
CA LYS A 167 13.37 14.56 -10.25
C LYS A 167 12.02 14.73 -10.95
N MET A 168 10.92 14.41 -10.28
CA MET A 168 9.56 14.59 -10.80
C MET A 168 8.99 16.00 -10.61
N GLY A 169 9.72 16.93 -9.98
CA GLY A 169 9.25 18.29 -9.68
C GLY A 169 8.27 18.36 -8.52
N TRP A 170 8.27 17.37 -7.61
CA TRP A 170 7.40 17.32 -6.45
C TRP A 170 8.15 17.70 -5.16
N LYS A 171 7.43 18.30 -4.20
CA LYS A 171 7.99 18.63 -2.89
C LYS A 171 8.45 17.34 -2.18
N PRO A 172 9.69 17.30 -1.63
CA PRO A 172 10.14 16.20 -0.77
C PRO A 172 9.23 15.97 0.43
N PHE A 173 9.21 14.75 0.93
CA PHE A 173 8.58 14.43 2.21
C PHE A 173 9.50 14.81 3.37
N GLU A 174 8.86 15.33 4.42
CA GLU A 174 9.51 15.71 5.68
C GLU A 174 9.02 14.79 6.80
N LEU A 175 9.94 14.39 7.68
CA LEU A 175 9.62 13.61 8.87
C LEU A 175 8.93 14.51 9.90
N LYS A 176 7.68 14.21 10.24
CA LYS A 176 6.96 14.92 11.31
C LYS A 176 7.47 14.57 12.72
N LYS A 177 8.15 13.43 12.87
CA LYS A 177 8.72 12.92 14.12
C LYS A 177 10.03 12.17 13.81
N PRO A 178 11.01 12.16 14.73
CA PRO A 178 12.20 11.32 14.58
C PRO A 178 11.87 9.83 14.44
N LEU A 179 12.70 9.10 13.68
CA LEU A 179 12.61 7.64 13.50
C LEU A 179 13.14 6.85 14.69
#